data_AF-A0A4Y2E3Y3-F1
#
_entry.id   AF-A0A4Y2E3Y3-F1
#
_cell.length_a   1.000
_cell.length_b   1.000
_cell.length_c   1.000
_cell.angle_alpha   90.00
_cell.angle_beta   90.00
_cell.angle_gamma   90.00
#
_symmetry.space_group_name_H-M   'P 1'
#
loop_
_entity.id
_entity.type
_entity.pdbx_description
1 polymer ?
#
loop_
_entity_poly.entity_id
_entity_poly.type
_entity_poly.pdbx_seq_one_letter_code
_entity_poly.pdbx_strand_id
1 'polypeptide(L)'
;MQKAAKEAIDENNSDNNIAVAVDGTWQKRGYTSHNGVVTVTSMDTGKVIDVDVLSKYCACQNKKNHETSCKSNFHGSSGMMEVKGAYNIFKRSLTFHNARYPKYLGDGDSKAFETIAKENLYGDEFQVEKLECIGHVMKRMGQDFED
;
A
#
# COMPACT_ATOMS: atom_id res chain seq x y z
N MET A 1 -2.76 1.85 15.27
CA MET A 1 -3.77 1.66 14.20
C MET A 1 -4.70 0.46 14.46
N GLN A 2 -4.40 -0.47 15.37
CA GLN A 2 -5.30 -1.58 15.73
C GLN A 2 -6.74 -1.14 16.10
N LYS A 3 -6.88 -0.04 16.84
CA LYS A 3 -8.21 0.52 17.17
C LYS A 3 -9.00 0.92 15.91
N ALA A 4 -8.34 1.57 14.95
CA ALA A 4 -8.96 2.01 13.70
C ALA A 4 -9.35 0.80 12.82
N ALA A 5 -8.50 -0.22 12.76
CA ALA A 5 -8.83 -1.46 12.05
C ALA A 5 -10.02 -2.19 12.68
N LYS A 6 -10.06 -2.28 14.02
CA LYS A 6 -11.19 -2.88 14.73
C LYS A 6 -12.50 -2.13 14.47
N GLU A 7 -12.45 -0.80 14.57
CA GLU A 7 -13.61 0.05 14.30
C GLU A 7 -14.10 -0.07 12.85
N ALA A 8 -13.18 -0.21 11.89
CA ALA A 8 -13.55 -0.49 10.51
C ALA A 8 -14.26 -1.85 10.32
N ILE A 9 -13.89 -2.88 11.09
CA ILE A 9 -14.60 -4.17 11.11
C ILE A 9 -15.98 -4.01 11.74
N ASP A 10 -16.05 -3.32 12.88
CA ASP A 10 -17.30 -3.11 13.62
C ASP A 10 -18.32 -2.31 12.78
N GLU A 11 -17.88 -1.25 12.10
CA GLU A 11 -18.71 -0.45 11.19
C GLU A 11 -19.10 -1.23 9.91
N ASN A 12 -18.29 -2.20 9.49
CA ASN A 12 -18.59 -3.10 8.38
C ASN A 12 -19.41 -4.33 8.80
N ASN A 13 -20.36 -4.15 9.73
CA ASN A 13 -21.24 -5.22 10.23
C ASN A 13 -20.48 -6.45 10.77
N SER A 14 -19.32 -6.25 11.41
CA SER A 14 -18.43 -7.31 11.88
C SER A 14 -17.82 -8.19 10.77
N ASP A 15 -17.89 -7.77 9.52
CA ASP A 15 -17.15 -8.41 8.42
C ASP A 15 -15.71 -7.89 8.39
N ASN A 16 -14.76 -8.83 8.42
CA ASN A 16 -13.34 -8.54 8.41
C ASN A 16 -12.77 -8.27 7.00
N ASN A 17 -13.62 -8.28 5.98
CA ASN A 17 -13.30 -7.91 4.61
C ASN A 17 -13.46 -6.40 4.41
N ILE A 18 -12.36 -5.66 4.49
CA ILE A 18 -12.36 -4.19 4.44
C ILE A 18 -11.98 -3.71 3.05
N ALA A 19 -12.80 -2.86 2.43
CA ALA A 19 -12.42 -2.15 1.22
C ALA A 19 -11.40 -1.05 1.56
N VAL A 20 -10.29 -0.99 0.82
CA VAL A 20 -9.18 -0.10 1.16
C VAL A 20 -8.71 0.77 0.01
N ALA A 21 -8.34 1.99 0.35
CA ALA A 21 -7.55 2.87 -0.49
C ALA A 21 -6.07 2.77 -0.09
N VAL A 22 -5.18 2.62 -1.08
CA VAL A 22 -3.74 2.52 -0.89
C VAL A 22 -3.08 3.72 -1.55
N ASP A 23 -2.25 4.42 -0.78
CA ASP A 23 -1.53 5.59 -1.26
C ASP A 23 -0.12 5.68 -0.68
N GLY A 24 0.80 6.22 -1.47
CA GLY A 24 2.21 6.39 -1.15
C GLY A 24 2.58 7.87 -1.08
N THR A 25 3.39 8.24 -0.10
CA THR A 25 3.98 9.58 -0.01
C THR A 25 5.48 9.51 0.14
N TRP A 26 6.18 10.52 -0.36
CA TRP A 26 7.63 10.58 -0.41
C TRP A 26 8.16 11.87 0.20
N GLN A 27 9.34 11.77 0.83
CA GLN A 27 9.99 12.93 1.46
C GLN A 27 10.26 14.08 0.48
N LYS A 28 10.57 13.77 -0.78
CA LYS A 28 10.85 14.74 -1.85
C LYS A 28 10.00 14.42 -3.07
N ARG A 29 9.63 15.45 -3.82
CA ARG A 29 8.96 15.28 -5.12
C ARG A 29 9.95 14.67 -6.12
N GLY A 30 9.47 13.76 -6.96
CA GLY A 30 10.25 13.07 -7.98
C GLY A 30 10.87 11.75 -7.50
N TYR A 31 11.55 11.06 -8.42
CA TYR A 31 12.03 9.68 -8.20
C TYR A 31 13.28 9.56 -7.31
N THR A 32 13.74 10.63 -6.67
CA THR A 32 15.00 10.69 -5.90
C THR A 32 14.84 10.59 -4.38
N SER A 33 13.62 10.29 -3.90
CA SER A 33 13.34 10.18 -2.46
C SER A 33 14.06 9.02 -1.79
N HIS A 34 14.62 9.28 -0.60
CA HIS A 34 15.23 8.25 0.23
C HIS A 34 14.26 7.58 1.18
N ASN A 35 13.17 8.27 1.53
CA ASN A 35 12.15 7.78 2.44
C ASN A 35 10.78 7.84 1.75
N GLY A 36 9.99 6.81 1.96
CA GLY A 36 8.61 6.70 1.52
C GLY A 36 7.75 6.11 2.62
N VAL A 37 6.48 6.51 2.66
CA VAL A 37 5.47 5.95 3.55
C VAL A 37 4.32 5.49 2.68
N VAL A 38 3.92 4.23 2.84
CA VAL A 38 2.73 3.67 2.22
C VAL A 38 1.66 3.55 3.28
N THR A 39 0.44 3.93 2.95
CA THR A 39 -0.69 3.90 3.88
C THR A 39 -1.84 3.13 3.27
N VAL A 40 -2.60 2.47 4.13
CA VAL A 40 -3.86 1.81 3.79
C VAL A 40 -4.95 2.43 4.62
N THR A 41 -5.97 2.93 3.93
CA THR A 41 -7.11 3.65 4.52
C THR A 41 -8.38 2.85 4.26
N SER A 42 -9.18 2.60 5.30
CA SER A 42 -10.50 2.01 5.15
C SER A 42 -11.41 2.96 4.38
N MET A 43 -12.06 2.45 3.33
CA MET A 43 -12.97 3.26 2.51
C MET A 43 -14.24 3.65 3.27
N ASP A 44 -14.72 2.79 4.15
CA ASP A 44 -15.97 3.02 4.89
C ASP A 44 -15.79 4.05 6.01
N THR A 45 -14.69 3.94 6.77
CA THR A 45 -14.44 4.80 7.93
C THR A 45 -13.59 6.04 7.59
N GLY A 46 -12.90 6.04 6.46
CA GLY A 46 -11.90 7.04 6.11
C GLY A 46 -10.65 7.04 7.00
N LYS A 47 -10.45 6.03 7.85
CA LYS A 47 -9.34 5.96 8.80
C LYS A 47 -8.17 5.19 8.24
N VAL A 48 -6.96 5.66 8.54
CA VAL A 48 -5.72 4.91 8.27
C VAL A 48 -5.65 3.69 9.19
N ILE A 49 -5.67 2.50 8.61
CA ILE A 49 -5.65 1.23 9.33
C ILE A 49 -4.27 0.58 9.36
N ASP A 50 -3.39 0.86 8.39
CA ASP A 50 -2.00 0.42 8.42
C ASP A 50 -1.06 1.37 7.66
N VAL A 51 0.22 1.39 8.04
CA VAL A 51 1.28 2.14 7.36
C VAL A 51 2.58 1.35 7.30
N ASP A 52 3.30 1.42 6.19
CA ASP A 52 4.65 0.87 6.05
C ASP A 52 5.64 1.97 5.69
N VAL A 53 6.72 2.07 6.47
CA VAL A 53 7.74 3.10 6.31
C VAL A 53 8.98 2.47 5.70
N LEU A 54 9.39 2.97 4.54
CA LEU A 54 10.49 2.45 3.75
C LEU A 54 11.60 3.48 3.62
N SER A 55 12.85 3.04 3.81
CA SER A 55 14.04 3.88 3.73
C SER A 55 15.17 3.19 2.97
N LYS A 56 15.72 3.91 2.00
CA LYS A 56 17.00 3.62 1.32
C LYS A 56 18.19 4.27 2.02
N TYR A 57 17.94 5.10 3.03
CA TYR A 57 18.99 5.89 3.62
C TYR A 57 19.82 5.05 4.59
N CYS A 58 21.11 4.94 4.29
CA CYS A 58 22.09 4.31 5.15
C CYS A 58 23.01 5.38 5.76
N ALA A 59 22.96 5.53 7.08
CA ALA A 59 23.86 6.39 7.85
C ALA A 59 25.05 5.63 8.47
N CYS A 60 25.26 4.36 8.08
CA CYS A 60 26.28 3.53 8.70
C CYS A 60 27.67 3.98 8.27
N GLN A 61 28.50 4.41 9.22
CA GLN A 61 29.88 4.83 8.97
C GLN A 61 30.80 3.64 8.63
N ASN A 62 30.49 2.44 9.15
CA ASN A 62 31.35 1.27 9.04
C ASN A 62 30.62 0.10 8.36
N LYS A 63 31.20 -0.45 7.29
CA LYS A 63 30.60 -1.57 6.53
C LYS A 63 30.61 -2.90 7.30
N LYS A 64 31.50 -3.07 8.28
CA LYS A 64 31.65 -4.33 9.03
C LYS A 64 30.47 -4.68 9.95
N ASN A 65 29.78 -3.69 10.51
CA ASN A 65 28.59 -3.86 11.35
C ASN A 65 27.32 -3.31 10.67
N HIS A 66 27.35 -3.22 9.34
CA HIS A 66 26.29 -2.58 8.57
C HIS A 66 24.96 -3.33 8.72
N GLU A 67 24.97 -4.66 8.59
CA GLU A 67 23.75 -5.47 8.63
C GLU A 67 23.02 -5.40 9.98
N THR A 68 23.75 -5.23 11.09
CA THR A 68 23.16 -5.22 12.43
C THR A 68 22.69 -3.84 12.89
N SER A 69 23.15 -2.76 12.24
CA SER A 69 22.89 -1.37 12.69
C SER A 69 22.23 -0.48 11.65
N CYS A 70 22.09 -0.95 10.40
CA CYS A 70 21.45 -0.18 9.35
C CYS A 70 19.95 -0.06 9.56
N LYS A 71 19.46 1.18 9.44
CA LYS A 71 18.02 1.49 9.46
C LYS A 71 17.38 1.46 8.06
N SER A 72 18.17 1.28 7.01
CA SER A 72 17.65 1.09 5.67
C SER A 72 16.99 -0.28 5.58
N ASN A 73 15.73 -0.30 5.15
CA ASN A 73 14.92 -1.51 5.03
C ASN A 73 14.44 -1.73 3.58
N PHE A 74 14.90 -0.91 2.63
CA PHE A 74 14.48 -0.97 1.23
C PHE A 74 15.65 -0.72 0.27
N HIS A 75 15.70 -1.52 -0.79
CA HIS A 75 16.65 -1.40 -1.88
C HIS A 75 15.87 -1.34 -3.20
N GLY A 76 16.10 -0.30 -4.02
CA GLY A 76 15.39 -0.12 -5.30
C GLY A 76 15.06 1.33 -5.62
N SER A 77 14.20 1.55 -6.61
CA SER A 77 13.73 2.89 -6.99
C SER A 77 12.67 3.40 -6.01
N SER A 78 12.45 4.73 -5.98
CA SER A 78 11.45 5.33 -5.09
C SER A 78 10.02 4.87 -5.42
N GLY A 79 9.70 4.62 -6.70
CA GLY A 79 8.38 4.09 -7.09
C GLY A 79 8.16 2.65 -6.63
N MET A 80 9.22 1.83 -6.56
CA MET A 80 9.12 0.46 -6.04
C MET A 80 8.86 0.39 -4.53
N MET A 81 9.01 1.50 -3.80
CA MET A 81 8.64 1.55 -2.38
C MET A 81 7.14 1.40 -2.19
N GLU A 82 6.33 2.00 -3.06
CA GLU A 82 4.88 1.87 -2.98
C GLU A 82 4.45 0.41 -3.13
N VAL A 83 5.00 -0.26 -4.15
CA VAL A 83 4.78 -1.70 -4.41
C VAL A 83 5.17 -2.54 -3.19
N LYS A 84 6.36 -2.32 -2.63
CA LYS A 84 6.86 -3.09 -1.50
C LYS A 84 6.06 -2.83 -0.22
N GLY A 85 5.69 -1.59 0.04
CA GLY A 85 4.93 -1.20 1.23
C GLY A 85 3.50 -1.75 1.17
N ALA A 86 2.83 -1.64 0.01
CA ALA A 86 1.52 -2.23 -0.20
C ALA A 86 1.56 -3.75 0.00
N TYR A 87 2.54 -4.44 -0.59
CA TYR A 87 2.74 -5.87 -0.36
C TYR A 87 2.95 -6.22 1.13
N ASN A 88 3.82 -5.48 1.83
CA ASN A 88 4.09 -5.75 3.24
C ASN A 88 2.85 -5.58 4.12
N ILE A 89 2.02 -4.57 3.84
CA ILE A 89 0.76 -4.32 4.55
C ILE A 89 -0.24 -5.44 4.28
N PHE A 90 -0.44 -5.81 3.01
CA PHE A 90 -1.36 -6.91 2.66
C PHE A 90 -0.90 -8.25 3.22
N LYS A 91 0.41 -8.50 3.28
CA LYS A 91 0.96 -9.74 3.86
C LYS A 91 0.70 -9.86 5.36
N ARG A 92 0.73 -8.75 6.09
CA ARG A 92 0.53 -8.74 7.56
C ARG A 92 -0.90 -8.44 7.99
N SER A 93 -1.82 -8.16 7.08
CA SER A 93 -3.20 -7.76 7.38
C SER A 93 -3.93 -8.76 8.28
N LEU A 94 -3.85 -10.05 7.94
CA LEU A 94 -4.45 -11.14 8.71
C LEU A 94 -3.82 -11.29 10.09
N THR A 95 -2.50 -11.24 10.19
CA THR A 95 -1.81 -11.48 11.48
C THR A 95 -1.86 -10.26 12.41
N PHE A 96 -1.86 -9.05 11.85
CA PHE A 96 -1.76 -7.82 12.61
C PHE A 96 -3.12 -7.18 12.93
N HIS A 97 -4.10 -7.33 12.04
CA HIS A 97 -5.45 -6.74 12.18
C HIS A 97 -6.59 -7.76 12.13
N ASN A 98 -6.32 -9.04 11.82
CA ASN A 98 -7.35 -10.05 11.56
C ASN A 98 -8.34 -9.64 10.45
N ALA A 99 -7.87 -8.86 9.46
CA ALA A 99 -8.67 -8.33 8.37
C ALA A 99 -8.11 -8.74 7.01
N ARG A 100 -8.98 -8.87 6.00
CA ARG A 100 -8.64 -9.05 4.60
C ARG A 100 -8.99 -7.79 3.82
N TYR A 101 -8.28 -7.56 2.73
CA TYR A 101 -8.46 -6.39 1.86
C TYR A 101 -8.88 -6.84 0.46
N PRO A 102 -10.15 -7.22 0.25
CA PRO A 102 -10.61 -7.76 -1.03
C PRO A 102 -10.76 -6.69 -2.11
N LYS A 103 -10.95 -5.41 -1.75
CA LYS A 103 -11.10 -4.31 -2.70
C LYS A 103 -9.96 -3.33 -2.52
N TYR A 104 -9.22 -3.10 -3.60
CA TYR A 104 -8.07 -2.22 -3.67
C TYR A 104 -8.41 -1.01 -4.54
N LEU A 105 -8.42 0.19 -3.95
CA LEU A 105 -8.45 1.44 -4.69
C LEU A 105 -7.06 2.07 -4.64
N GLY A 106 -6.44 2.32 -5.80
CA GLY A 106 -5.13 2.97 -5.87
C GLY A 106 -4.96 3.74 -7.17
N ASP A 107 -3.82 4.41 -7.32
CA ASP A 107 -3.55 5.19 -8.54
C ASP A 107 -3.41 4.27 -9.77
N GLY A 108 -3.84 4.74 -10.93
CA GLY A 108 -4.28 3.87 -12.04
C GLY A 108 -3.20 3.04 -12.74
N ASP A 109 -1.91 3.34 -12.56
CA ASP A 109 -0.78 2.51 -13.04
C ASP A 109 -0.13 1.76 -11.86
N SER A 110 -0.87 0.82 -11.28
CA SER A 110 -0.52 0.22 -10.00
C SER A 110 0.18 -1.13 -10.16
N LYS A 111 1.50 -1.09 -10.43
CA LYS A 111 2.41 -2.26 -10.23
C LYS A 111 2.26 -2.90 -8.84
N ALA A 112 1.80 -2.11 -7.86
CA ALA A 112 1.43 -2.57 -6.54
C ALA A 112 0.28 -3.60 -6.57
N PHE A 113 -0.80 -3.31 -7.31
CA PHE A 113 -1.92 -4.23 -7.47
C PHE A 113 -1.49 -5.52 -8.18
N GLU A 114 -0.74 -5.41 -9.27
CA GLU A 114 -0.25 -6.59 -10.01
C GLU A 114 0.57 -7.51 -9.10
N THR A 115 1.42 -6.94 -8.25
CA THR A 115 2.22 -7.68 -7.28
C THR A 115 1.33 -8.38 -6.24
N ILE A 116 0.34 -7.67 -5.69
CA ILE A 116 -0.61 -8.24 -4.71
C ILE A 116 -1.43 -9.38 -5.32
N ALA A 117 -1.98 -9.17 -6.53
CA ALA A 117 -2.78 -10.16 -7.24
C ALA A 117 -1.97 -11.42 -7.55
N LYS A 118 -0.71 -11.26 -8.00
CA LYS A 118 0.19 -12.38 -8.29
C LYS A 118 0.56 -13.21 -7.06
N GLU A 119 0.76 -12.56 -5.92
CA GLU A 119 1.18 -13.22 -4.68
C GLU A 119 0.04 -13.96 -3.98
N ASN A 120 -1.22 -13.74 -4.40
CA ASN A 120 -2.41 -14.47 -3.95
C ASN A 120 -2.48 -14.61 -2.42
N LEU A 121 -2.29 -13.49 -1.71
CA LEU A 121 -2.05 -13.47 -0.25
C LEU A 121 -3.20 -14.01 0.59
N TYR A 122 -4.41 -14.12 0.03
CA TYR A 122 -5.60 -14.63 0.70
C TYR A 122 -6.10 -15.98 0.15
N GLY A 123 -5.38 -16.57 -0.82
CA GLY A 123 -5.73 -17.82 -1.48
C GLY A 123 -6.75 -17.68 -2.62
N ASP A 124 -6.97 -18.77 -3.36
CA ASP A 124 -7.74 -18.78 -4.61
C ASP A 124 -9.22 -18.35 -4.44
N GLU A 125 -9.76 -18.48 -3.24
CA GLU A 125 -11.14 -18.06 -2.92
C GLU A 125 -11.29 -16.54 -2.74
N PHE A 126 -10.19 -15.81 -2.47
CA PHE A 126 -10.22 -14.38 -2.12
C PHE A 126 -9.23 -13.58 -2.98
N GLN A 127 -9.55 -13.50 -4.27
CA GLN A 127 -8.86 -12.62 -5.22
C GLN A 127 -9.14 -11.15 -4.90
N VAL A 128 -8.10 -10.31 -4.94
CA VAL A 128 -8.25 -8.86 -4.72
C VAL A 128 -8.78 -8.21 -5.99
N GLU A 129 -9.89 -7.48 -5.87
CA GLU A 129 -10.52 -6.69 -6.91
C GLU A 129 -9.93 -5.28 -6.93
N LYS A 130 -9.50 -4.81 -8.12
CA LYS A 130 -9.07 -3.42 -8.31
C LYS A 130 -10.28 -2.52 -8.60
N LEU A 131 -10.45 -1.49 -7.78
CA LEU A 131 -11.36 -0.39 -8.00
C LEU A 131 -10.62 0.76 -8.71
N GLU A 132 -11.35 1.51 -9.53
CA GLU A 132 -10.83 2.67 -10.26
C GLU A 132 -11.55 3.94 -9.80
N CYS A 133 -10.81 5.04 -9.64
CA CYS A 133 -11.39 6.33 -9.30
C CYS A 133 -12.09 6.93 -10.54
N ILE A 134 -13.30 7.49 -10.35
CA ILE A 134 -14.06 8.16 -11.43
C ILE A 134 -13.20 9.24 -12.11
N GLY A 135 -12.45 10.02 -11.35
CA GLY A 135 -11.56 11.05 -11.90
C GLY A 135 -10.44 10.46 -12.76
N HIS A 136 -9.96 9.25 -12.44
CA HIS A 136 -8.99 8.54 -13.27
C HIS A 136 -9.64 8.04 -14.58
N VAL A 137 -10.84 7.48 -14.50
CA VAL A 137 -11.63 7.05 -15.66
C VAL A 137 -11.91 8.22 -16.60
N MET A 138 -12.34 9.36 -16.06
CA MET A 138 -12.61 10.58 -16.84
C MET A 138 -11.37 11.09 -17.58
N LYS A 139 -10.18 11.05 -16.95
CA LYS A 139 -8.93 11.45 -17.62
C LYS A 139 -8.59 10.56 -18.81
N ARG A 140 -8.80 9.23 -18.69
CA ARG A 140 -8.58 8.31 -19.83
C ARG A 140 -9.56 8.59 -20.96
N MET A 141 -10.84 8.75 -20.63
CA MET A 141 -11.90 9.02 -21.64
C MET A 141 -11.70 10.36 -22.36
N GLY A 142 -11.15 11.38 -21.69
CA GLY A 142 -10.94 12.71 -22.28
C GLY A 142 -9.76 12.79 -23.28
N GLN A 143 -8.80 11.86 -23.22
CA GLN A 143 -7.69 11.83 -24.18
C GLN A 143 -8.11 11.38 -25.59
N ASP A 144 -9.26 10.71 -25.72
CA ASP A 144 -9.80 10.23 -27.00
C ASP A 144 -10.60 11.31 -27.76
N PHE A 145 -10.74 12.54 -27.23
CA PHE A 145 -11.55 13.61 -27.82
C PHE A 145 -10.76 14.89 -28.17
N GLU A 146 -9.43 14.87 -28.08
CA GLU A 146 -8.57 15.96 -28.56
C GLU A 146 -7.92 15.57 -29.90
N ASP A 147 -8.70 15.64 -31.00
CA ASP A 147 -8.24 15.71 -32.39
C ASP A 147 -8.74 17.02 -33.05
#